data_AF-A0AA90UIB9-F1
#
_entry.id   AF-A0AA90UIB9-F1
#
_cell.length_a   1.000
_cell.length_b   1.000
_cell.length_c   1.000
_cell.angle_alpha   90.00
_cell.angle_beta   90.00
_cell.angle_gamma   90.00
#
_symmetry.space_group_name_H-M   'P 1'
#
loop_
_entity.id
_entity.type
_entity.pdbx_description
1 polymer ?
#
loop_
_entity_poly.entity_id
_entity_poly.type
_entity_poly.pdbx_seq_one_letter_code
_entity_poly.pdbx_strand_id
1 'polypeptide(L)' 'MARGRNICNTLKAIRKQIADANGISYSPDECHFEGECKGT' A
#
# COMPACT_ATOMS: atom_id res chain seq x y z
N MET A 1 0.04 -4.88 -15.73
CA MET A 1 0.16 -4.29 -14.37
C MET A 1 0.23 -2.78 -14.50
N ALA A 2 -0.81 -2.05 -14.06
CA ALA A 2 -0.82 -0.58 -14.16
C ALA A 2 0.22 0.03 -13.19
N ARG A 3 1.01 1.00 -13.64
CA ARG A 3 2.12 1.63 -12.90
C ARG A 3 1.73 2.06 -11.49
N GLY A 4 0.54 2.65 -11.30
CA GLY A 4 0.11 3.10 -9.98
C GLY A 4 -0.22 1.97 -9.01
N ARG A 5 -0.65 0.79 -9.49
CA ARG A 5 -0.88 -0.37 -8.60
C ARG A 5 0.44 -0.87 -8.00
N ASN A 6 1.53 -0.81 -8.76
CA ASN A 6 2.86 -1.14 -8.27
C ASN A 6 3.34 -0.12 -7.21
N ILE A 7 3.14 1.18 -7.46
CA ILE A 7 3.44 2.25 -6.50
C ILE A 7 2.69 2.02 -5.18
N CYS A 8 1.37 1.79 -5.23
CA CYS A 8 0.56 1.54 -4.04
C CYS A 8 1.03 0.30 -3.27
N ASN A 9 1.35 -0.80 -3.96
CA ASN A 9 1.86 -2.02 -3.31
C ASN A 9 3.21 -1.77 -2.62
N THR A 10 4.11 -1.04 -3.27
CA THR A 10 5.41 -0.65 -2.70
C THR A 10 5.22 0.20 -1.46
N LEU A 11 4.34 1.21 -1.52
CA LEU A 11 4.05 2.08 -0.37
C LEU A 11 3.38 1.31 0.79
N LYS A 12 2.49 0.35 0.50
CA LYS A 12 1.91 -0.54 1.54
C LYS A 12 2.99 -1.36 2.24
N ALA A 13 3.95 -1.92 1.48
CA ALA A 13 5.06 -2.67 2.05
C ALA A 13 5.97 -1.80 2.93
N ILE A 14 6.26 -0.56 2.51
CA ILE A 14 7.06 0.39 3.31
C ILE A 14 6.31 0.78 4.59
N ARG A 15 5.02 1.12 4.51
CA ARG A 15 4.20 1.46 5.69
C ARG A 15 4.14 0.32 6.70
N LYS A 16 4.03 -0.93 6.22
CA LYS A 16 4.10 -2.11 7.08
C LYS A 16 5.45 -2.22 7.79
N GLN A 17 6.57 -2.11 7.06
CA GLN A 17 7.91 -2.15 7.66
C GLN A 17 8.10 -1.08 8.74
N ILE A 18 7.61 0.14 8.50
CA ILE A 18 7.64 1.22 9.49
C ILE A 18 6.79 0.85 10.72
N ALA A 19 5.58 0.33 10.52
CA ALA A 19 4.71 -0.06 11.61
C ALA A 19 5.33 -1.17 12.48
N ASP A 20 5.88 -2.20 11.84
CA ASP A 20 6.58 -3.30 12.48
C ASP A 20 7.78 -2.77 13.30
N ALA A 21 8.57 -1.86 12.74
CA ALA A 21 9.73 -1.26 13.40
C ALA A 21 9.36 -0.36 14.61
N ASN A 22 8.17 0.23 14.59
CA ASN A 22 7.67 1.08 15.68
C ASN A 22 6.76 0.32 16.66
N GLY A 23 6.53 -0.98 16.45
CA GLY A 23 5.64 -1.79 17.31
C GLY A 23 4.18 -1.34 17.27
N ILE A 24 3.71 -0.72 16.18
CA ILE A 24 2.32 -0.30 15.99
C ILE A 24 1.58 -1.23 15.03
N SER A 25 0.27 -1.37 15.20
CA SER A 25 -0.57 -2.18 14.31
C SER A 25 -0.74 -1.51 12.94
N TYR A 26 -0.57 -2.28 11.86
CA TYR A 26 -0.88 -1.85 10.50
C TYR A 26 -1.99 -2.71 9.87
N SER A 27 -3.19 -2.14 9.74
CA SER A 27 -4.35 -2.78 9.11
C SER A 27 -4.98 -1.81 8.11
N PRO A 28 -4.47 -1.74 6.87
CA PRO A 28 -5.07 -0.90 5.84
C PRO A 28 -6.37 -1.52 5.33
N ASP A 29 -7.32 -0.68 4.92
CA ASP A 29 -8.53 -1.14 4.25
C ASP A 29 -8.20 -1.85 2.93
N GLU A 30 -9.05 -2.83 2.59
CA GLU A 30 -8.98 -3.50 1.31
C GLU A 30 -9.27 -2.51 0.18
N CYS A 31 -8.46 -2.56 -0.89
CA CYS A 31 -8.64 -1.67 -2.03
C CYS A 31 -9.51 -2.37 -3.08
N HIS A 32 -10.74 -1.89 -3.24
CA HIS A 32 -11.70 -2.44 -4.22
C HIS A 32 -11.63 -1.73 -5.58
N PHE A 33 -10.60 -0.91 -5.82
CA PHE A 33 -10.47 -0.16 -7.06
C PHE A 33 -9.90 -1.03 -8.19
N GLU A 34 -10.73 -1.25 -9.21
CA GLU A 34 -10.43 -2.13 -10.36
C GLU A 34 -9.86 -1.37 -11.57
N GLY A 35 -9.96 -0.04 -11.60
CA GLY A 35 -9.48 0.78 -12.72
C GLY A 35 -7.96 1.02 -12.76
N GLU A 36 -7.55 1.92 -13.66
CA GLU A 36 -6.17 2.42 -13.70
C GLU A 36 -5.85 3.26 -12.46
N CYS A 37 -5.02 2.70 -11.59
CA CYS A 37 -4.56 3.40 -10.41
C CYS A 37 -3.48 4.40 -10.83
N LYS A 38 -3.62 5.67 -10.42
CA LYS A 38 -2.63 6.72 -10.68
C LYS A 38 -1.39 6.61 -9.77
N GLY A 39 -1.50 5.91 -8.64
CA GLY A 39 -0.45 5.78 -7.64
C GLY A 39 -0.28 7.07 -6.84
N THR A 40 -0.72 7.05 -5.59
CA THR A 40 -0.54 8.13 -4.60
C THR A 40 0.02 7.54 -3.31
#